data_AF-A0AAI8YNC5-F1
#
_entry.id   AF-A0AAI8YNC5-F1
#
_cell.length_a   1.000
_cell.length_b   1.000
_cell.length_c   1.000
_cell.angle_alpha   90.00
_cell.angle_beta   90.00
_cell.angle_gamma   90.00
#
_symmetry.space_group_name_H-M   'P 1'
#
loop_
_entity.id
_entity.type
_entity.pdbx_description
1 polymer ?
#
loop_
_entity_poly.entity_id
_entity_poly.type
_entity_poly.pdbx_seq_one_letter_code
_entity_poly.pdbx_strand_id
1 'polypeptide(L)'
;MPRLIGDDHINNGEGVTPVVIHGDLWSGNASVIKSRGISEPEDIIFVSSACYAQSEFELGIMKMFGGFGGGFLKEYHSLVPKTEPVDEYEDRVALYEL
;
A
#
# COMPACT_ATOMS: atom_id res chain seq x y z
N MET A 1 17.61 -7.71 9.16
CA MET A 1 17.01 -6.70 8.28
C MET A 1 15.72 -6.23 8.96
N PRO A 2 15.75 -5.01 9.54
CA PRO A 2 15.68 -4.98 11.00
C PRO A 2 15.05 -3.70 11.59
N ARG A 3 14.71 -3.73 12.89
CA ARG A 3 14.08 -2.63 13.64
C ARG A 3 12.72 -2.20 13.08
N LEU A 4 12.66 -1.52 11.94
CA LEU A 4 11.46 -0.87 11.40
C LEU A 4 10.25 -1.81 11.29
N ILE A 5 10.49 -3.08 10.95
CA ILE A 5 9.46 -4.13 10.78
C ILE A 5 9.68 -5.31 11.73
N GLY A 6 10.50 -5.15 12.77
CA GLY A 6 10.75 -6.20 13.75
C GLY A 6 9.53 -6.41 14.65
N ASP A 7 9.22 -7.66 14.99
CA ASP A 7 8.02 -8.02 15.74
C ASP A 7 7.88 -7.24 17.06
N ASP A 8 8.99 -7.10 17.80
CA ASP A 8 9.02 -6.38 19.09
C ASP A 8 8.99 -4.84 18.95
N HIS A 9 8.91 -4.29 17.73
CA HIS A 9 9.03 -2.85 17.47
C HIS A 9 7.83 -2.28 16.74
N ILE A 10 7.47 -2.88 15.60
CA ILE A 10 6.37 -2.37 14.78
C ILE A 10 5.04 -2.63 15.49
N ASN A 11 4.07 -1.75 15.24
CA ASN A 11 2.71 -1.86 15.76
C ASN A 11 2.69 -1.97 17.30
N ASN A 12 3.53 -1.18 17.96
CA ASN A 12 3.71 -1.20 19.42
C ASN A 12 4.17 -2.57 19.98
N GLY A 13 4.92 -3.34 19.19
CA GLY A 13 5.41 -4.67 19.57
C GLY A 13 4.44 -5.82 19.29
N GLU A 14 3.33 -5.55 18.60
CA GLU A 14 2.39 -6.58 18.14
C GLU A 14 2.81 -7.20 16.78
N GLY A 15 3.94 -6.75 16.23
CA GLY A 15 4.45 -7.20 14.95
C GLY A 15 3.61 -6.79 13.75
N VAL A 16 4.02 -7.26 12.58
CA VAL A 16 3.31 -6.99 11.32
C VAL A 16 1.96 -7.70 11.36
N THR A 17 0.87 -6.94 11.16
CA THR A 17 -0.43 -7.52 10.82
C THR A 17 -0.44 -7.84 9.31
N PRO A 18 -0.42 -9.12 8.89
CA PRO A 18 -0.38 -9.45 7.48
C PRO A 18 -1.75 -9.19 6.84
N VAL A 19 -1.75 -8.42 5.75
CA VAL A 19 -2.93 -8.18 4.91
C VAL A 19 -2.64 -8.62 3.49
N VAL A 20 -3.69 -8.93 2.73
CA VAL A 20 -3.54 -9.17 1.29
C VAL A 20 -3.19 -7.85 0.62
N ILE A 21 -2.08 -7.84 -0.11
CA ILE A 21 -1.66 -6.74 -0.98
C ILE A 21 -1.73 -7.18 -2.45
N HIS A 22 -1.80 -6.23 -3.37
CA HIS A 22 -1.65 -6.49 -4.81
C HIS A 22 -0.19 -6.87 -5.15
N GLY A 23 0.78 -6.23 -4.48
CA GLY A 23 2.21 -6.53 -4.57
C GLY A 23 2.89 -6.03 -5.84
N ASP A 24 2.16 -5.35 -6.71
CA ASP A 24 2.67 -4.71 -7.93
C ASP A 24 1.78 -3.52 -8.36
N LEU A 25 1.23 -2.75 -7.42
CA LEU A 25 0.26 -1.70 -7.76
C LEU A 25 0.93 -0.37 -8.08
N TRP A 26 0.95 -0.01 -9.35
CA TRP A 26 1.38 1.30 -9.85
C TRP A 26 0.49 1.72 -11.03
N SER A 27 0.66 2.94 -11.56
CA SER A 27 -0.16 3.46 -12.67
C SER A 27 -0.26 2.53 -13.89
N GLY A 28 0.77 1.72 -14.17
CA GLY A 28 0.74 0.76 -15.28
C GLY A 28 -0.20 -0.42 -15.06
N ASN A 29 -0.53 -0.73 -13.80
CA ASN A 29 -1.31 -1.89 -13.37
C ASN A 29 -2.69 -1.51 -12.79
N ALA A 30 -3.11 -0.25 -12.97
CA ALA A 30 -4.41 0.27 -12.58
C ALA A 30 -5.08 0.98 -13.76
N SER A 31 -6.40 0.85 -13.88
CA SER A 31 -7.17 1.55 -14.91
C SER A 31 -8.61 1.77 -14.47
N VAL A 32 -9.32 2.61 -15.20
CA VAL A 32 -10.75 2.86 -15.02
C VAL A 32 -11.47 2.34 -16.25
N ILE A 33 -12.40 1.41 -16.04
CA ILE A 33 -13.22 0.86 -17.13
C ILE A 33 -14.65 1.37 -17.04
N LYS A 34 -15.29 1.51 -18.21
CA LYS A 34 -16.73 1.75 -18.31
C LYS A 34 -17.35 0.59 -19.10
N SER A 35 -17.87 -0.38 -18.36
CA SER A 35 -18.50 -1.56 -18.95
C SER A 35 -19.95 -1.29 -19.33
N ARG A 36 -20.42 -2.01 -20.36
CA ARG A 36 -21.80 -1.87 -20.84
C ARG A 36 -22.77 -2.35 -19.76
N GLY A 37 -23.64 -1.46 -19.27
CA GLY A 37 -24.60 -1.76 -18.21
C GLY A 37 -24.18 -1.31 -16.81
N ILE A 38 -22.98 -0.75 -16.65
CA ILE A 38 -22.54 -0.12 -15.40
C ILE A 38 -22.74 1.39 -15.52
N SER A 39 -23.41 1.99 -14.55
CA SER A 39 -23.77 3.42 -14.59
C SER A 39 -22.55 4.32 -14.41
N GLU A 40 -21.63 3.93 -13.52
CA GLU A 40 -20.42 4.68 -13.19
C GLU A 40 -19.17 3.95 -13.67
N PRO A 41 -18.07 4.66 -13.94
CA PRO A 41 -16.77 4.03 -14.16
C PRO A 41 -16.33 3.23 -12.94
N GLU A 42 -15.64 2.11 -13.15
CA GLU A 42 -15.10 1.25 -12.11
C GLU A 42 -13.58 1.22 -12.16
N ASP A 43 -12.94 1.33 -11.00
CA ASP A 43 -11.51 1.11 -10.87
C ASP A 43 -11.20 -0.39 -10.97
N ILE A 44 -10.18 -0.73 -11.75
CA ILE A 44 -9.64 -2.07 -11.88
C ILE A 44 -8.14 -2.07 -11.61
N ILE A 45 -7.67 -3.16 -11.02
CA ILE A 45 -6.26 -3.45 -10.80
C ILE A 45 -5.95 -4.82 -11.42
N PHE A 46 -4.77 -4.97 -12.00
CA PHE A 46 -4.40 -6.16 -12.77
C PHE A 46 -2.89 -6.44 -12.68
N VAL A 47 -2.48 -7.63 -13.10
CA VAL A 47 -1.06 -8.08 -13.06
C VAL A 47 -0.55 -8.08 -11.62
N SER A 48 -1.27 -8.80 -10.75
CA SER A 48 -0.90 -8.88 -9.34
C SER A 48 0.27 -9.83 -9.09
N SER A 49 1.04 -9.50 -8.06
CA SER A 49 2.01 -10.37 -7.41
C SER A 49 1.58 -10.58 -5.96
N ALA A 50 0.30 -10.93 -5.79
CA ALA A 50 -0.38 -10.82 -4.50
C ALA A 50 0.23 -11.75 -3.44
N CYS A 51 0.42 -11.19 -2.24
CA CYS A 51 0.92 -11.91 -1.08
C CYS A 51 0.31 -11.35 0.21
N TYR A 52 0.53 -12.04 1.32
CA TYR A 52 0.29 -11.50 2.65
C TYR A 52 1.53 -10.71 3.09
N ALA A 53 1.35 -9.41 3.33
CA ALA A 53 2.44 -8.51 3.71
C ALA A 53 1.93 -7.41 4.65
N GLN A 54 2.85 -6.58 5.16
CA GLN A 54 2.48 -5.33 5.80
C GLN A 54 1.77 -4.42 4.78
N SER A 55 0.69 -3.74 5.19
CA SER A 55 -0.10 -2.87 4.31
C SER A 55 0.74 -1.78 3.61
N GLU A 56 1.72 -1.21 4.32
CA GLU A 56 2.62 -0.17 3.80
C GLU A 56 3.59 -0.67 2.72
N PHE A 57 3.74 -2.00 2.54
CA PHE A 57 4.53 -2.58 1.44
C PHE A 57 4.03 -2.11 0.08
N GLU A 58 2.71 -2.10 -0.13
CA GLU A 58 2.10 -1.65 -1.39
C GLU A 58 2.46 -0.18 -1.69
N LEU A 59 2.59 0.64 -0.64
CA LEU A 59 2.88 2.06 -0.81
C LEU A 59 4.29 2.31 -1.34
N GLY A 60 5.23 1.39 -1.12
CA GLY A 60 6.58 1.44 -1.68
C GLY A 60 6.55 1.43 -3.21
N ILE A 61 5.86 0.45 -3.81
CA ILE A 61 5.76 0.36 -5.27
C ILE A 61 4.92 1.49 -5.88
N MET A 62 3.83 1.88 -5.19
CA MET A 62 3.01 3.02 -5.60
C MET A 62 3.80 4.33 -5.63
N LYS A 63 4.77 4.49 -4.71
CA LYS A 63 5.67 5.65 -4.65
C LYS A 63 6.76 5.59 -5.72
N MET A 64 7.41 4.43 -5.90
CA MET A 64 8.51 4.24 -6.85
C MET A 64 8.09 4.57 -8.30
N PHE A 65 6.97 3.99 -8.74
CA PHE A 65 6.52 4.13 -10.12
C PHE A 65 5.38 5.14 -10.30
N GLY A 66 4.80 5.63 -9.20
CA GLY A 66 3.78 6.67 -9.20
C GLY A 66 2.43 6.23 -9.79
N GLY A 67 1.54 7.21 -9.94
CA GLY A 67 0.16 7.00 -10.41
C GLY A 67 -0.91 7.36 -9.39
N PHE A 68 -0.52 7.47 -8.12
CA PHE A 68 -1.42 7.75 -7.02
C PHE A 68 -0.99 9.05 -6.34
N GLY A 69 -1.89 10.04 -6.33
CA GLY A 69 -1.62 11.37 -5.78
C GLY A 69 -1.85 11.47 -4.27
N GLY A 70 -1.51 12.62 -3.68
CA GLY A 70 -1.70 12.86 -2.24
C GLY A 70 -3.17 12.76 -1.77
N GLY A 71 -4.14 13.00 -2.65
CA GLY A 71 -5.56 12.78 -2.36
C GLY A 71 -5.89 11.32 -2.06
N PHE A 72 -5.36 10.40 -2.88
CA PHE A 72 -5.48 8.96 -2.66
C PHE A 72 -4.86 8.55 -1.32
N LEU A 73 -3.62 8.95 -1.05
CA LEU A 73 -2.94 8.59 0.20
C LEU A 73 -3.64 9.15 1.45
N LYS A 74 -4.23 10.35 1.35
CA LYS A 74 -5.01 10.95 2.43
C LYS A 74 -6.26 10.12 2.75
N GLU A 75 -7.00 9.69 1.72
CA GLU A 75 -8.19 8.86 1.89
C GLU A 75 -7.83 7.45 2.36
N TYR A 76 -6.81 6.84 1.76
CA TYR A 76 -6.26 5.55 2.20
C TYR A 76 -5.93 5.59 3.70
N HIS A 77 -5.20 6.60 4.17
CA HIS A 77 -4.84 6.70 5.59
C HIS A 77 -5.99 7.10 6.53
N SER A 78 -7.12 7.57 6.00
CA SER A 78 -8.34 7.73 6.80
C SER A 78 -9.02 6.38 7.11
N LEU A 79 -8.79 5.37 6.26
CA LEU A 79 -9.34 4.01 6.39
C LEU A 79 -8.32 3.04 6.99
N VAL A 80 -7.06 3.15 6.60
CA VAL A 80 -5.92 2.34 7.01
C VAL A 80 -4.88 3.25 7.66
N PRO A 81 -4.98 3.48 8.99
CA PRO A 81 -4.02 4.30 9.71
C PRO A 81 -2.57 3.83 9.49
N LYS A 82 -1.64 4.79 9.47
CA LYS A 82 -0.21 4.48 9.46
C LYS A 82 0.14 3.61 10.65
N THR A 83 0.94 2.58 10.44
CA THR A 83 1.34 1.67 11.53
C THR A 83 2.25 2.40 12.51
N GLU A 84 2.10 2.16 13.81
CA GLU A 84 3.03 2.71 14.79
C GLU A 84 4.42 2.04 14.68
N PRO A 85 5.52 2.74 14.97
CA PRO A 85 5.59 4.17 15.27
C PRO A 85 5.42 5.04 14.00
N VAL A 86 4.53 6.04 14.05
CA VAL A 86 4.14 6.83 12.85
C VAL A 86 5.27 7.70 12.30
N ASP A 87 6.19 8.15 13.14
CA ASP A 87 7.37 8.93 12.73
C ASP A 87 8.33 8.14 11.82
N GLU A 88 8.25 6.81 11.84
CA GLU A 88 9.05 5.92 10.98
C GLU A 88 8.31 5.46 9.71
N TYR A 89 7.10 5.95 9.49
CA TYR A 89 6.29 5.61 8.31
C TYR A 89 7.06 5.83 7.00
N GLU A 90 7.70 7.00 6.84
CA GLU A 90 8.43 7.31 5.61
C GLU A 90 9.66 6.42 5.43
N ASP A 91 10.31 6.02 6.52
CA ASP A 91 11.45 5.09 6.48
C ASP A 91 10.99 3.67 6.07
N ARG A 92 9.81 3.22 6.52
CA ARG A 92 9.22 1.94 6.11
C ARG A 92 8.82 1.95 4.64
N VAL A 93 8.18 3.02 4.17
CA VAL A 93 7.85 3.15 2.74
C VAL A 93 9.14 3.17 1.90
N ALA A 94 10.19 3.87 2.32
CA ALA A 94 11.49 3.87 1.64
C ALA A 94 12.17 2.49 1.66
N LEU A 95 12.03 1.72 2.74
CA LEU A 95 12.49 0.32 2.80
C LEU A 95 11.79 -0.57 1.76
N TYR A 96 10.50 -0.34 1.51
CA TYR A 96 9.71 -1.07 0.51
C TYR A 96 9.89 -0.54 -0.92
N GLU A 97 10.55 0.59 -1.09
CA GLU A 97 10.96 1.16 -2.38
C GLU A 97 12.29 0.58 -2.88
N LEU A 98 12.88 -0.43 -2.22
CA LEU A 98 14.17 -1.03 -2.61
C LEU A 98 14.06 -2.14 -3.64
#